data_AF-A0A4D5RUM7-F1
#
_entry.id   AF-A0A4D5RUM7-F1
#
_cell.length_a   1.000
_cell.length_b   1.000
_cell.length_c   1.000
_cell.angle_alpha   90.00
_cell.angle_beta   90.00
_cell.angle_gamma   90.00
#
_symmetry.space_group_name_H-M   'P 1'
#
loop_
_entity.id
_entity.type
_entity.pdbx_description
1 polymer ?
#
loop_
_entity_poly.entity_id
_entity_poly.type
_entity_poly.pdbx_seq_one_letter_code
_entity_poly.pdbx_strand_id
1 'polypeptide(L)'
;MSFTSLACLLPWYAYLIRSWRGLFVTGVCLDVLLALTFCWVPESSSWLLAVNRTKEALGILEKIAKFNGKTVSQERLSKLLENTVNGGDLRRTSPKTVSLWKSTLVMIRSPRIRKIMFLIYIGWFVITLCYNTITLQLARLGLNIYSTYSIAIAFEIPVNILCILALDTLGRRWPNTFFMFTGGVVCLLMGFLRTGE
;
A
#
# COMPACT_ATOMS: atom_id res chain seq x y z
N MET A 1 10.06 3.46 0.05
CA MET A 1 11.39 3.09 0.57
C MET A 1 11.58 3.47 2.04
N SER A 2 10.96 4.55 2.55
CA SER A 2 11.08 4.92 3.97
C SER A 2 10.46 3.91 4.96
N PHE A 3 9.39 3.21 4.54
CA PHE A 3 8.74 2.18 5.37
C PHE A 3 9.62 0.95 5.59
N THR A 4 10.31 0.48 4.55
CA THR A 4 11.17 -0.71 4.60
C THR A 4 12.44 -0.48 5.41
N SER A 5 13.01 0.73 5.36
CA SER A 5 14.16 1.08 6.20
C SER A 5 13.80 1.12 7.69
N LEU A 6 12.62 1.63 8.04
CA LEU A 6 12.12 1.62 9.42
C LEU A 6 11.84 0.18 9.88
N ALA A 7 11.22 -0.63 9.02
CA ALA A 7 10.96 -2.05 9.25
C ALA A 7 12.23 -2.86 9.50
N CYS A 8 13.36 -2.52 8.87
CA CYS A 8 14.63 -3.22 9.07
C CYS A 8 15.31 -2.91 10.42
N LEU A 9 15.01 -1.75 11.02
CA LEU A 9 15.55 -1.33 12.32
C LEU A 9 14.74 -1.86 13.50
N LEU A 10 13.45 -2.13 13.29
CA LEU A 10 12.51 -2.68 14.27
C LEU A 10 12.97 -3.97 14.98
N PRO A 11 13.57 -4.98 14.31
CA PRO A 11 14.03 -6.22 14.94
C PRO A 11 15.22 -5.96 15.87
N TRP A 12 16.09 -5.02 15.51
CA TRP A 12 17.24 -4.61 16.32
C TRP A 12 16.80 -3.81 17.54
N TYR A 13 15.81 -2.93 17.35
CA TYR A 13 15.14 -2.22 18.42
C TYR A 13 14.43 -3.17 19.40
N ALA A 14 13.77 -4.20 18.88
CA ALA A 14 13.16 -5.26 19.68
C ALA A 14 14.18 -6.11 20.45
N TYR A 15 15.37 -6.32 19.89
CA TYR A 15 16.47 -7.01 20.58
C TYR A 15 17.00 -6.21 21.79
N LEU A 16 17.10 -4.89 21.67
CA LEU A 16 17.59 -3.99 22.73
C LEU A 16 16.64 -3.91 23.94
N ILE A 17 15.33 -3.85 23.71
CA ILE A 17 14.35 -3.60 24.78
C ILE A 17 13.94 -4.88 25.50
N ARG A 18 14.07 -6.06 24.86
CA ARG A 18 13.85 -7.46 25.33
C ARG A 18 12.54 -7.72 26.10
N SER A 19 11.74 -6.69 26.37
CA SER A 19 10.52 -6.65 27.14
C SER A 19 9.36 -6.27 26.23
N TRP A 20 8.36 -7.14 26.15
CA TRP A 20 7.20 -6.94 25.26
C TRP A 20 6.38 -5.70 25.63
N ARG A 21 6.35 -5.34 26.91
CA ARG A 21 5.68 -4.12 27.41
C ARG A 21 6.38 -2.85 26.95
N GLY A 22 7.72 -2.83 26.96
CA GLY A 22 8.50 -1.68 26.47
C GLY A 22 8.34 -1.47 24.97
N LEU A 23 8.27 -2.56 24.20
CA LEU A 23 7.98 -2.50 22.77
C LEU A 23 6.58 -1.95 22.48
N PHE A 24 5.59 -2.37 23.25
CA PHE A 24 4.22 -1.87 23.10
C PHE A 24 4.12 -0.37 23.40
N VAL A 25 4.68 0.07 24.53
CA VAL A 25 4.65 1.50 24.93
C VAL A 25 5.34 2.38 23.89
N THR A 26 6.53 1.98 23.44
CA THR A 26 7.30 2.79 22.49
C THR A 26 6.71 2.78 21.08
N GLY A 27 6.09 1.68 20.66
CA GLY A 27 5.29 1.63 19.44
C GLY A 27 4.12 2.62 19.48
N VAL A 28 3.33 2.58 20.56
CA VAL A 28 2.20 3.51 20.75
C VAL A 28 2.68 4.96 20.78
N CYS A 29 3.80 5.26 21.43
CA CYS A 29 4.37 6.61 21.41
C CYS A 29 4.73 7.08 20.00
N LEU A 30 5.30 6.19 19.18
CA LEU A 30 5.67 6.51 17.79
C LEU A 30 4.43 6.70 16.91
N ASP A 31 3.40 5.88 17.10
CA ASP A 31 2.11 6.03 16.41
C ASP A 31 1.40 7.35 16.79
N VAL A 32 1.42 7.72 18.07
CA VAL A 32 0.86 9.00 18.53
C VAL A 32 1.63 10.18 17.95
N LEU A 33 2.97 10.11 17.92
CA LEU A 33 3.79 11.13 17.27
C LEU A 33 3.43 11.27 15.78
N LEU A 34 3.25 10.14 15.08
CA LEU A 34 2.88 10.13 13.68
C LEU A 34 1.47 10.72 13.46
N ALA A 35 0.51 10.40 14.33
CA ALA A 35 -0.83 10.97 14.29
C ALA A 35 -0.82 12.49 14.49
N LEU A 36 0.04 13.00 15.37
CA LEU A 36 0.23 14.45 15.56
C LEU A 36 0.81 15.10 14.29
N THR A 37 1.79 14.45 13.63
CA THR A 37 2.31 14.97 12.36
C THR A 37 1.28 14.96 11.23
N PHE A 38 0.32 14.01 11.25
CA PHE A 38 -0.75 13.91 10.26
C PHE A 38 -1.68 15.14 10.30
N CYS A 39 -1.80 15.81 11.44
CA CYS A 39 -2.56 17.06 11.59
C CYS A 39 -1.96 18.21 10.75
N TRP A 40 -0.66 18.16 10.45
CA TRP A 40 0.01 19.14 9.59
C TRP A 40 0.04 18.78 8.11
N VAL A 41 -0.29 17.53 7.75
CA VAL A 41 -0.26 17.09 6.36
C VAL A 41 -1.49 17.67 5.64
N PRO A 42 -1.29 18.43 4.53
CA PRO A 42 -2.41 18.97 3.79
C PRO A 42 -3.27 17.83 3.23
N GLU A 43 -4.58 18.04 3.23
CA GLU A 43 -5.54 17.05 2.72
C GLU A 43 -5.27 16.71 1.25
N SER A 44 -5.56 15.47 0.87
CA SER A 44 -5.26 14.96 -0.47
C SER A 44 -5.95 15.81 -1.54
N SER A 45 -5.18 16.33 -2.50
CA SER A 45 -5.71 17.11 -3.63
C SER A 45 -6.79 16.35 -4.40
N SER A 46 -6.69 15.02 -4.48
CA SER A 46 -7.71 14.18 -5.13
C SER A 46 -9.04 14.13 -4.36
N TRP A 47 -8.99 14.19 -3.02
CA TRP A 47 -10.21 14.22 -2.20
C TRP A 47 -10.91 15.57 -2.30
N LEU A 48 -10.14 16.67 -2.26
CA LEU A 48 -10.70 18.03 -2.42
C LEU A 48 -11.42 18.20 -3.76
N LEU A 49 -10.91 17.57 -4.82
CA LEU A 49 -11.58 17.54 -6.12
C LEU A 49 -12.88 16.71 -6.12
N ALA A 50 -12.91 15.59 -5.40
CA ALA A 50 -14.12 14.78 -5.27
C ALA A 50 -15.25 15.52 -4.52
N VAL A 51 -14.90 16.38 -3.56
CA VAL A 51 -15.84 17.19 -2.76
C VAL A 51 -16.19 18.53 -3.45
N ASN A 52 -15.83 18.73 -4.72
CA ASN A 52 -16.02 19.98 -5.49
C ASN A 52 -15.30 21.22 -4.89
N ARG A 53 -14.33 21.05 -4.00
CA ARG A 53 -13.50 22.15 -3.47
C ARG A 53 -12.29 22.41 -4.39
N THR A 54 -12.58 22.78 -5.63
CA THR A 54 -11.58 22.95 -6.71
C THR A 54 -10.58 24.06 -6.43
N LYS A 55 -10.98 25.14 -5.75
CA LYS A 55 -10.09 26.26 -5.38
C LYS A 55 -9.00 25.87 -4.37
N GLU A 56 -9.36 25.06 -3.36
CA GLU A 56 -8.40 24.55 -2.35
C GLU A 56 -7.43 23.53 -2.99
N ALA A 57 -7.95 22.64 -3.85
CA ALA A 57 -7.13 21.70 -4.61
C ALA A 57 -6.11 22.41 -5.52
N LEU A 58 -6.52 23.49 -6.20
CA LEU A 58 -5.62 24.32 -7.02
C LEU A 58 -4.48 24.93 -6.18
N GLY A 59 -4.80 25.48 -5.00
CA GLY A 59 -3.79 26.07 -4.12
C GLY A 59 -2.75 25.06 -3.61
N ILE A 60 -3.18 23.82 -3.31
CA ILE A 60 -2.27 22.74 -2.91
C ILE A 60 -1.42 22.27 -4.10
N LEU A 61 -2.03 22.07 -5.27
CA LEU A 61 -1.30 21.68 -6.48
C LEU A 61 -0.27 22.72 -6.92
N GLU A 62 -0.56 24.01 -6.74
CA GLU A 62 0.39 25.09 -7.03
C GLU A 62 1.58 25.07 -6.06
N LYS A 63 1.34 24.88 -4.75
CA LYS A 63 2.41 24.71 -3.76
C LYS A 63 3.31 23.52 -4.10
N ILE A 64 2.71 22.40 -4.49
CA ILE A 64 3.44 21.19 -4.91
C ILE A 64 4.23 21.44 -6.21
N ALA A 65 3.63 22.13 -7.19
CA ALA A 65 4.28 22.44 -8.47
C ALA A 65 5.49 23.37 -8.27
N LYS A 66 5.35 24.39 -7.41
CA LYS A 66 6.45 25.27 -6.98
C LYS A 66 7.56 24.48 -6.28
N PHE A 67 7.22 23.56 -5.39
CA PHE A 67 8.18 22.72 -4.68
C PHE A 67 8.92 21.75 -5.62
N ASN A 68 8.24 21.24 -6.65
CA ASN A 68 8.80 20.37 -7.67
C ASN A 68 9.52 21.13 -8.82
N GLY A 69 9.69 22.46 -8.70
CA GLY A 69 10.39 23.28 -9.69
C GLY A 69 9.72 23.36 -11.06
N LYS A 70 8.44 22.95 -11.18
CA LYS A 70 7.67 23.05 -12.42
C LYS A 70 6.76 24.27 -12.37
N THR A 71 7.01 25.26 -13.23
CA THR A 71 6.14 26.42 -13.44
C THR A 71 4.91 26.05 -14.26
N VAL A 72 3.96 25.37 -13.63
CA VAL A 72 2.67 25.10 -14.26
C VAL A 72 1.84 26.39 -14.21
N SER A 73 1.57 26.98 -15.37
CA SER A 73 0.66 28.13 -15.50
C SER A 73 -0.70 27.77 -14.89
N GLN A 74 -1.23 28.64 -14.03
CA GLN A 74 -2.52 28.45 -13.37
C GLN A 74 -3.65 28.18 -14.37
N GLU A 75 -3.58 28.75 -15.58
CA GLU A 75 -4.55 28.54 -16.65
C GLU A 75 -4.52 27.12 -17.23
N ARG A 76 -3.35 26.46 -17.24
CA ARG A 76 -3.23 25.09 -17.75
C ARG A 76 -3.72 24.10 -16.71
N LEU A 77 -3.44 24.37 -15.43
CA LEU A 77 -3.93 23.56 -14.31
C LEU A 77 -5.45 23.66 -14.17
N SER A 78 -6.02 24.86 -14.29
CA SER A 78 -7.47 25.08 -14.25
C SER A 78 -8.17 24.42 -15.45
N LYS A 79 -7.63 24.52 -16.67
CA LYS A 79 -8.18 23.83 -17.85
C LYS A 79 -8.13 22.30 -17.72
N LEU A 80 -7.06 21.73 -17.17
CA LEU A 80 -6.96 20.28 -16.93
C LEU A 80 -7.97 19.81 -15.89
N LEU A 81 -8.16 20.59 -14.82
CA LEU A 81 -9.15 20.31 -13.80
C LEU A 81 -10.58 20.44 -14.32
N GLU A 82 -10.87 21.48 -15.09
CA GLU A 82 -12.15 21.69 -15.73
C GLU A 82 -12.47 20.57 -16.72
N ASN A 83 -11.49 20.12 -17.52
CA ASN A 83 -11.63 18.95 -18.39
C ASN A 83 -11.85 17.65 -17.60
N THR A 84 -11.24 17.48 -16.42
CA THR A 84 -11.42 16.28 -15.58
C THR A 84 -12.78 16.28 -14.87
N VAL A 85 -13.28 17.45 -14.48
CA VAL A 85 -14.60 17.65 -13.86
C VAL A 85 -15.72 17.54 -14.91
N ASN A 86 -15.55 18.16 -16.09
CA ASN A 86 -16.52 18.15 -17.18
C ASN A 86 -16.49 16.85 -18.01
N GLY A 87 -15.32 16.22 -18.15
CA GLY A 87 -15.09 14.97 -18.90
C GLY A 87 -15.74 13.72 -18.29
N GLY A 88 -16.46 13.85 -17.17
CA GLY A 88 -17.31 12.79 -16.63
C GLY A 88 -16.62 11.79 -15.69
N ASP A 89 -15.29 11.79 -15.62
CA ASP A 89 -14.54 10.89 -14.73
C ASP A 89 -14.71 11.24 -13.24
N LEU A 90 -14.63 12.53 -12.88
CA LEU A 90 -14.89 12.97 -11.51
C LEU A 90 -16.38 13.21 -11.23
N ARG A 91 -17.18 13.58 -12.22
CA ARG A 91 -18.63 13.82 -12.04
C ARG A 91 -19.41 12.53 -11.75
N ARG A 92 -18.89 11.37 -12.17
CA ARG A 92 -19.36 10.03 -11.77
C ARG A 92 -19.02 9.69 -10.31
N THR A 93 -17.99 10.33 -9.76
CA THR A 93 -17.40 10.05 -8.44
C THR A 93 -17.70 11.16 -7.42
N SER A 94 -18.36 12.23 -7.84
CA SER A 94 -18.89 13.25 -6.93
C SER A 94 -19.89 12.57 -6.01
N PRO A 95 -19.80 12.75 -4.68
CA PRO A 95 -20.81 12.27 -3.77
C PRO A 95 -22.02 13.18 -3.94
N LYS A 96 -22.80 12.96 -5.01
CA LYS A 96 -24.24 13.09 -4.86
C LYS A 96 -24.57 12.25 -3.63
N THR A 97 -25.35 12.80 -2.72
CA THR A 97 -25.89 12.21 -1.49
C THR A 97 -26.65 10.90 -1.75
N VAL A 98 -25.98 9.90 -2.33
CA VAL A 98 -26.44 8.53 -2.42
C VAL A 98 -25.88 7.82 -1.21
N SER A 99 -26.79 7.25 -0.43
CA SER A 99 -26.45 6.41 0.72
C SER A 99 -25.32 5.45 0.32
N LEU A 100 -24.31 5.33 1.19
CA LEU A 100 -23.16 4.42 0.97
C LEU A 100 -23.61 3.03 0.53
N TRP A 101 -24.75 2.58 1.06
CA TRP A 101 -25.47 1.37 0.67
C TRP A 101 -25.79 1.28 -0.82
N LYS A 102 -26.31 2.35 -1.44
CA LYS A 102 -26.67 2.37 -2.86
C LYS A 102 -25.43 2.39 -3.76
N SER A 103 -24.36 3.08 -3.34
CA SER A 103 -23.06 3.05 -4.05
C SER A 103 -22.38 1.69 -3.97
N THR A 104 -22.35 1.05 -2.80
CA THR A 104 -21.80 -0.30 -2.63
C THR A 104 -22.60 -1.33 -3.42
N LEU A 105 -23.94 -1.21 -3.45
CA LEU A 105 -24.81 -2.10 -4.22
C LEU A 105 -24.62 -1.92 -5.75
N VAL A 106 -24.42 -0.68 -6.22
CA VAL A 106 -24.10 -0.37 -7.62
C VAL A 106 -22.71 -0.91 -8.00
N MET A 107 -21.74 -0.86 -7.09
CA MET A 107 -20.40 -1.40 -7.28
C MET A 107 -20.43 -2.93 -7.43
N ILE A 108 -21.24 -3.62 -6.62
CA ILE A 108 -21.47 -5.07 -6.72
C ILE A 108 -22.20 -5.42 -8.01
N ARG A 109 -23.06 -4.54 -8.54
CA ARG A 109 -23.85 -4.79 -9.77
C ARG A 109 -22.98 -4.80 -11.04
N SER A 110 -21.81 -4.17 -11.05
CA SER A 110 -20.90 -4.19 -12.19
C SER A 110 -20.06 -5.48 -12.24
N PRO A 111 -20.20 -6.32 -13.29
CA PRO A 111 -19.52 -7.61 -13.35
C PRO A 111 -18.00 -7.47 -13.52
N ARG A 112 -17.51 -6.37 -14.10
CA ARG A 112 -16.08 -6.11 -14.27
C ARG A 112 -15.40 -5.76 -12.93
N ILE A 113 -16.03 -4.90 -12.13
CA ILE A 113 -15.50 -4.47 -10.83
C ILE A 113 -15.52 -5.63 -9.84
N ARG A 114 -16.59 -6.45 -9.85
CA ARG A 114 -16.67 -7.65 -9.00
C ARG A 114 -15.51 -8.62 -9.22
N LYS A 115 -15.16 -8.90 -10.48
CA LYS A 115 -14.02 -9.77 -10.82
C LYS A 115 -12.71 -9.21 -10.27
N ILE A 116 -12.49 -7.90 -10.42
CA ILE A 116 -11.28 -7.23 -9.91
C ILE A 116 -11.24 -7.30 -8.37
N MET A 117 -12.34 -6.98 -7.69
CA MET A 117 -12.41 -7.08 -6.22
C MET A 117 -12.14 -8.50 -5.76
N PHE A 118 -12.78 -9.51 -6.36
CA PHE A 118 -12.59 -10.90 -5.99
C PHE A 118 -11.15 -11.37 -6.20
N LEU A 119 -10.51 -10.98 -7.30
CA LEU A 119 -9.09 -11.26 -7.54
C LEU A 119 -8.18 -10.60 -6.49
N ILE A 120 -8.46 -9.36 -6.11
CA ILE A 120 -7.71 -8.66 -5.06
C ILE A 120 -7.87 -9.37 -3.71
N TYR A 121 -9.10 -9.76 -3.36
CA TYR A 121 -9.37 -10.49 -2.11
C TYR A 121 -8.67 -11.85 -2.07
N ILE A 122 -8.73 -12.63 -3.15
CA ILE A 122 -8.00 -13.89 -3.25
C ILE A 122 -6.50 -13.64 -3.13
N GLY A 123 -5.97 -12.62 -3.79
CA GLY A 123 -4.56 -12.27 -3.68
C GLY A 123 -4.14 -11.97 -2.25
N TRP A 124 -4.89 -11.13 -1.54
CA TRP A 124 -4.66 -10.83 -0.14
C TRP A 124 -4.76 -12.06 0.76
N PHE A 125 -5.73 -12.94 0.49
CA PHE A 125 -5.89 -14.18 1.22
C PHE A 125 -4.67 -15.10 1.07
N VAL A 126 -4.19 -15.30 -0.17
CA VAL A 126 -3.00 -16.11 -0.46
C VAL A 126 -1.75 -15.52 0.19
N ILE A 127 -1.56 -14.19 0.11
CA ILE A 127 -0.44 -13.50 0.76
C ILE A 127 -0.47 -13.72 2.28
N THR A 128 -1.65 -13.59 2.89
CA THR A 128 -1.83 -13.79 4.33
C THR A 128 -1.51 -15.24 4.73
N LEU A 129 -1.98 -16.23 3.95
CA LEU A 129 -1.65 -17.63 4.20
C LEU A 129 -0.15 -17.88 4.11
N CYS A 130 0.50 -17.43 3.03
CA CYS A 130 1.94 -17.61 2.83
C CYS A 130 2.75 -16.98 3.97
N TYR A 131 2.39 -15.76 4.39
CA TYR A 131 3.03 -15.07 5.51
C TYR A 131 2.90 -15.85 6.83
N ASN A 132 1.71 -16.38 7.11
CA ASN A 132 1.48 -17.19 8.32
C ASN A 132 2.24 -18.51 8.26
N THR A 133 2.28 -19.18 7.10
CA THR A 133 3.06 -20.43 6.92
C THR A 133 4.55 -20.18 7.15
N ILE A 134 5.12 -19.12 6.56
CA ILE A 134 6.53 -18.75 6.76
C ILE A 134 6.79 -18.44 8.24
N THR A 135 5.92 -17.67 8.88
CA THR A 135 6.05 -17.30 10.31
C THR A 135 6.02 -18.55 11.22
N LEU A 136 5.11 -19.49 10.94
CA LEU A 136 4.99 -20.72 11.71
C LEU A 136 6.18 -21.66 11.48
N GLN A 137 6.73 -21.71 10.26
CA GLN A 137 7.93 -22.48 9.95
C GLN A 137 9.17 -21.88 10.65
N LEU A 138 9.31 -20.55 10.66
CA LEU A 138 10.36 -19.84 11.38
C LEU A 138 10.31 -20.12 12.88
N ALA A 139 9.11 -20.19 13.47
CA ALA A 139 8.94 -20.51 14.89
C ALA A 139 9.40 -21.94 15.24
N ARG A 140 9.37 -22.89 14.29
CA ARG A 140 9.81 -24.27 14.47
C ARG A 140 11.32 -24.47 14.28
N LEU A 141 11.98 -23.57 13.55
CA LEU A 141 13.39 -23.70 13.16
C LEU A 141 14.37 -23.50 14.33
N GLY A 142 13.93 -23.12 15.53
CA GLY A 142 14.80 -23.04 16.73
C GLY A 142 15.96 -22.03 16.66
N LEU A 143 16.15 -21.36 15.52
CA LEU A 143 17.14 -20.32 15.28
C LEU A 143 16.70 -18.99 15.91
N ASN A 144 17.69 -18.11 16.15
CA ASN A 144 17.46 -16.76 16.65
C ASN A 144 16.50 -15.99 15.73
N ILE A 145 15.24 -15.88 16.15
CA ILE A 145 14.11 -15.28 15.39
C ILE A 145 14.48 -13.88 14.86
N TYR A 146 15.22 -13.12 15.65
CA TYR A 146 15.67 -11.76 15.32
C TYR A 146 16.58 -11.70 14.07
N SER A 147 17.51 -12.64 13.93
CA SER A 147 18.46 -12.66 12.80
C SER A 147 17.77 -13.08 11.51
N THR A 148 16.95 -14.13 11.55
CA THR A 148 16.21 -14.61 10.37
C THR A 148 15.21 -13.56 9.87
N TYR A 149 14.54 -12.87 10.79
CA TYR A 149 13.60 -11.80 10.43
C TYR A 149 14.31 -10.58 9.83
N SER A 150 15.50 -10.23 10.35
CA SER A 150 16.32 -9.13 9.79
C SER A 150 16.78 -9.44 8.36
N ILE A 151 17.21 -10.68 8.08
CA ILE A 151 17.61 -11.09 6.73
C ILE A 151 16.41 -11.08 5.77
N ALA A 152 15.24 -11.53 6.23
CA ALA A 152 14.01 -11.49 5.44
C ALA A 152 13.63 -10.06 5.05
N ILE A 153 13.67 -9.10 6.00
CA ILE A 153 13.38 -7.70 5.71
C ILE A 153 14.45 -7.08 4.79
N ALA A 154 15.72 -7.44 4.98
CA ALA A 154 16.79 -7.00 4.09
C ALA A 154 16.55 -7.45 2.64
N PHE A 155 15.98 -8.65 2.45
CA PHE A 155 15.62 -9.17 1.13
C PHE A 155 14.40 -8.46 0.50
N GLU A 156 13.51 -7.86 1.28
CA GLU A 156 12.41 -7.07 0.74
C GLU A 156 12.87 -5.80 0.00
N ILE A 157 14.03 -5.24 0.35
CA ILE A 157 14.57 -4.04 -0.29
C ILE A 157 14.90 -4.27 -1.78
N PRO A 158 15.76 -5.25 -2.15
CA PRO A 158 16.04 -5.54 -3.55
C PRO A 158 14.80 -6.01 -4.31
N VAL A 159 13.91 -6.77 -3.66
CA VAL A 159 12.64 -7.19 -4.26
C VAL A 159 11.76 -6.00 -4.61
N ASN A 160 11.62 -5.01 -3.72
CA ASN A 160 10.84 -3.81 -4.00
C ASN A 160 11.45 -2.95 -5.12
N ILE A 161 12.78 -2.85 -5.18
CA ILE A 161 13.46 -2.15 -6.28
C ILE A 161 13.18 -2.86 -7.61
N LEU A 162 13.31 -4.19 -7.63
CA LEU A 162 12.98 -5.01 -8.80
C LEU A 162 11.50 -4.88 -9.19
N CYS A 163 10.58 -4.82 -8.23
CA CYS A 163 9.16 -4.57 -8.49
C CYS A 163 8.93 -3.24 -9.21
N ILE A 164 9.56 -2.16 -8.73
CA ILE A 164 9.40 -0.83 -9.32
C ILE A 164 9.94 -0.83 -10.75
N LEU A 165 11.15 -1.38 -10.95
CA LEU A 165 11.75 -1.48 -12.28
C LEU A 165 10.91 -2.36 -13.22
N ALA A 166 10.39 -3.49 -12.73
CA ALA A 166 9.52 -4.37 -13.51
C ALA A 166 8.17 -3.72 -13.84
N LEU A 167 7.62 -2.90 -12.94
CA LEU A 167 6.41 -2.13 -13.21
C LEU A 167 6.62 -1.10 -14.32
N ASP A 168 7.78 -0.45 -14.35
CA ASP A 168 8.15 0.52 -15.37
C ASP A 168 8.44 -0.12 -16.74
N THR A 169 9.04 -1.33 -16.79
CA THR A 169 9.43 -1.98 -18.05
C THR A 169 8.37 -2.91 -18.63
N LEU A 170 7.66 -3.69 -17.81
CA LEU A 170 6.77 -4.78 -18.26
C LEU A 170 5.28 -4.45 -18.15
N GLY A 171 4.94 -3.29 -17.57
CA GLY A 171 3.56 -2.85 -17.38
C GLY A 171 2.81 -3.61 -16.28
N ARG A 172 1.74 -3.01 -15.76
CA ARG A 172 1.09 -3.33 -14.46
C ARG A 172 0.49 -4.74 -14.29
N ARG A 173 0.34 -5.52 -15.36
CA ARG A 173 -0.38 -6.82 -15.33
C ARG A 173 0.55 -8.01 -15.09
N TRP A 174 1.70 -8.02 -15.75
CA TRP A 174 2.66 -9.14 -15.71
C TRP A 174 3.33 -9.35 -14.35
N PRO A 175 3.76 -8.29 -13.62
CA PRO A 175 4.36 -8.46 -12.30
C PRO A 175 3.40 -9.15 -11.32
N ASN A 176 2.13 -8.76 -11.31
CA ASN A 176 1.15 -9.31 -10.38
C ASN A 176 0.88 -10.81 -10.64
N THR A 177 0.77 -11.20 -11.92
CA THR A 177 0.63 -12.62 -12.28
C THR A 177 1.88 -13.41 -11.93
N PHE A 178 3.08 -12.85 -12.16
CA PHE A 178 4.34 -13.48 -11.81
C PHE A 178 4.44 -13.72 -10.29
N PHE A 179 4.15 -12.70 -9.46
CA PHE A 179 4.16 -12.83 -8.00
C PHE A 179 3.18 -13.89 -7.49
N MET A 180 1.96 -13.94 -8.03
CA MET A 180 0.99 -14.96 -7.65
C MET A 180 1.45 -16.37 -8.05
N PHE A 181 2.05 -16.51 -9.23
CA PHE A 181 2.55 -17.79 -9.70
C PHE A 181 3.75 -18.28 -8.87
N THR A 182 4.73 -17.41 -8.62
CA THR A 182 5.89 -17.74 -7.77
C THR A 182 5.46 -18.06 -6.35
N GLY A 183 4.51 -17.32 -5.77
CA GLY A 183 3.95 -17.60 -4.45
C GLY A 183 3.26 -18.96 -4.38
N GLY A 184 2.50 -19.32 -5.41
CA GLY A 184 1.87 -20.64 -5.52
C GLY A 184 2.89 -21.78 -5.58
N VAL A 185 3.94 -21.63 -6.40
CA VAL A 185 5.02 -22.63 -6.52
C VAL A 185 5.75 -22.81 -5.19
N VAL A 186 6.08 -21.73 -4.48
CA VAL A 186 6.76 -21.79 -3.18
C VAL A 186 5.90 -22.49 -2.12
N CYS A 187 4.60 -22.21 -2.06
CA CYS A 187 3.69 -22.91 -1.14
C CYS A 187 3.61 -24.41 -1.43
N LEU A 188 3.55 -24.81 -2.71
CA LEU A 188 3.56 -26.23 -3.09
C LEU A 188 4.86 -26.91 -2.70
N LEU A 189 6.00 -26.28 -2.99
CA LEU A 189 7.33 -26.80 -2.61
C LEU A 189 7.47 -26.97 -1.09
N MET A 190 6.98 -26.02 -0.28
CA MET A 190 6.97 -26.17 1.18
C MET A 190 6.07 -27.31 1.65
N GLY A 191 4.92 -27.52 1.00
CA GLY A 191 4.04 -28.66 1.27
C GLY A 191 4.73 -30.01 1.01
N PHE A 192 5.42 -30.13 -0.13
CA PHE A 192 6.15 -31.35 -0.50
C PHE A 192 7.36 -31.61 0.40
N LEU A 193 8.10 -30.57 0.79
CA LEU A 193 9.26 -30.69 1.69
C LEU A 193 8.86 -31.14 3.11
N ARG A 194 7.59 -30.97 3.50
CA ARG A 194 7.08 -31.34 4.82
C ARG A 194 6.58 -32.80 4.91
N THR A 195 6.38 -33.47 3.78
CA THR A 195 6.00 -34.90 3.72
C THR A 195 7.18 -35.88 3.82
N GLY A 196 8.37 -35.40 4.18
CA GLY A 196 9.60 -36.20 4.27
C GLY A 196 10.04 -36.61 5.69
N GLU A 197 9.25 -36.33 6.73
CA GLU A 197 9.47 -36.81 8.11
C GLU A 197 8.25 -37.57 8.63
#